data_AF-A0A7J6YCW4-F1
#
_entry.id   AF-A0A7J6YCW4-F1
#
_cell.length_a   1.000
_cell.length_b   1.000
_cell.length_c   1.000
_cell.angle_alpha   90.00
_cell.angle_beta   90.00
_cell.angle_gamma   90.00
#
_symmetry.space_group_name_H-M   'P 1'
#
loop_
_entity.id
_entity.type
_entity.pdbx_description
1 polymer ?
#
loop_
_entity_poly.entity_id
_entity_poly.type
_entity_poly.pdbx_seq_one_letter_code
_entity_poly.pdbx_strand_id
1 'polypeptide(L)'
;MTSRGFNAAAARNRKKYLQLLRETAEVAVSEGTTFFGVNGVLKTSSRIRLHEAALKLPENWVRNSTTRLQTSLEGVVPREKLLTNDLFLCALIHPSYVSSRSVRASVAMPIELTLTGSSTLRLLKEVAAVHGMAGLLATEEIAGIPSGLHVEDLLLYEKSMFEPCGQIPPEEVRMAAATALCGAVVLSEGICSATALLDRLREGKKE
;
A
#
# COMPACT_ATOMS: atom_id res chain seq x y z
N MET A 1 -19.04 -6.06 26.78
CA MET A 1 -18.13 -4.99 27.26
C MET A 1 -16.84 -4.97 26.43
N THR A 2 -16.89 -4.64 25.13
CA THR A 2 -15.74 -4.87 24.20
C THR A 2 -15.36 -3.70 23.28
N SER A 3 -16.15 -2.63 23.15
CA SER A 3 -15.85 -1.57 22.16
C SER A 3 -14.79 -0.55 22.60
N ARG A 4 -14.67 -0.25 23.91
CA ARG A 4 -13.70 0.75 24.41
C ARG A 4 -12.25 0.30 24.30
N GLY A 5 -11.97 -1.00 24.50
CA GLY A 5 -10.62 -1.57 24.39
C GLY A 5 -10.12 -1.61 22.94
N PHE A 6 -11.00 -1.96 22.00
CA PHE A 6 -10.73 -2.00 20.57
C PHE A 6 -10.34 -0.62 20.02
N ASN A 7 -11.12 0.41 20.36
CA ASN A 7 -10.84 1.79 19.93
C ASN A 7 -9.53 2.33 20.54
N ALA A 8 -9.19 1.93 21.76
CA ALA A 8 -7.95 2.37 22.40
C ALA A 8 -6.71 1.69 21.78
N ALA A 9 -6.79 0.39 21.44
CA ALA A 9 -5.71 -0.33 20.77
C ALA A 9 -5.46 0.20 19.35
N ALA A 10 -6.53 0.42 18.57
CA ALA A 10 -6.43 1.05 17.25
C ALA A 10 -5.81 2.47 17.34
N ALA A 11 -6.26 3.29 18.30
CA ALA A 11 -5.66 4.62 18.49
C ALA A 11 -4.14 4.55 18.81
N ARG A 12 -3.71 3.57 19.61
CA ARG A 12 -2.28 3.34 19.92
C ARG A 12 -1.50 2.84 18.70
N ASN A 13 -2.04 1.88 17.96
CA ASN A 13 -1.44 1.36 16.73
C ASN A 13 -1.28 2.48 15.70
N ARG A 14 -2.31 3.30 15.49
CA ARG A 14 -2.25 4.48 14.63
C ARG A 14 -1.20 5.48 15.06
N LYS A 15 -1.09 5.77 16.36
CA LYS A 15 -0.05 6.68 16.88
C LYS A 15 1.36 6.14 16.59
N LYS A 16 1.60 4.84 16.84
CA LYS A 16 2.88 4.18 16.54
C LYS A 16 3.21 4.21 15.05
N TYR A 17 2.22 3.95 14.19
CA TYR A 17 2.39 4.01 12.74
C TYR A 17 2.74 5.42 12.24
N LEU A 18 2.04 6.44 12.74
CA LEU A 18 2.31 7.84 12.36
C LEU A 18 3.73 8.29 12.78
N GLN A 19 4.22 7.82 13.92
CA GLN A 19 5.60 8.08 14.33
C GLN A 19 6.59 7.45 13.34
N LEU A 20 6.38 6.18 12.99
CA LEU A 20 7.22 5.45 12.03
C LEU A 20 7.26 6.11 10.65
N LEU A 21 6.11 6.63 10.18
CA LEU A 21 6.05 7.36 8.91
C LEU A 21 6.84 8.65 8.94
N ARG A 22 6.79 9.42 10.04
CA ARG A 22 7.57 10.65 10.18
C ARG A 22 9.07 10.36 10.13
N GLU A 23 9.51 9.33 10.87
CA GLU A 23 10.91 8.90 10.87
C GLU A 23 11.37 8.44 9.48
N THR A 24 10.48 7.81 8.69
CA THR A 24 10.78 7.35 7.34
C THR A 24 10.83 8.52 6.34
N ALA A 25 9.91 9.48 6.46
CA ALA A 25 9.85 10.66 5.60
C ALA A 25 11.07 11.58 5.79
N GLU A 26 11.53 11.79 7.03
CA GLU A 26 12.74 12.58 7.31
C GLU A 26 13.98 12.05 6.59
N VAL A 27 14.12 10.72 6.49
CA VAL A 27 15.25 10.08 5.80
C VAL A 27 15.13 10.20 4.30
N ALA A 28 13.94 9.93 3.73
CA ALA A 28 13.73 10.08 2.29
C ALA A 28 14.07 11.50 1.80
N VAL A 29 13.73 12.52 2.60
CA VAL A 29 14.07 13.92 2.31
C VAL A 29 15.58 14.18 2.46
N SER A 30 16.23 13.61 3.47
CA SER A 30 17.66 13.83 3.75
C SER A 30 18.59 13.10 2.77
N GLU A 31 18.23 11.89 2.33
CA GLU A 31 19.05 11.05 1.44
C GLU A 31 18.80 11.33 -0.05
N GLY A 32 17.91 12.26 -0.39
CA GLY A 32 17.62 12.63 -1.78
C GLY A 32 17.11 11.48 -2.65
N THR A 33 16.56 10.43 -2.02
CA THR A 33 16.06 9.22 -2.68
C THR A 33 14.68 9.49 -3.29
N THR A 34 14.55 10.55 -4.08
CA THR A 34 13.32 10.86 -4.81
C THR A 34 13.34 10.13 -6.15
N PHE A 35 12.23 9.48 -6.50
CA PHE A 35 12.10 8.88 -7.83
C PHE A 35 12.23 9.99 -8.89
N PHE A 36 13.29 9.94 -9.71
CA PHE A 36 13.47 10.87 -10.83
C PHE A 36 12.50 10.53 -11.96
N GLY A 37 11.54 11.43 -12.21
CA GLY A 37 10.66 11.38 -13.37
C GLY A 37 11.20 12.27 -14.50
N VAL A 38 11.50 11.68 -15.66
CA VAL A 38 11.71 12.44 -16.90
C VAL A 38 10.41 12.35 -17.71
N ASN A 39 9.80 13.50 -18.03
CA ASN A 39 8.58 13.63 -18.84
C ASN A 39 7.30 13.00 -18.25
N GLY A 40 7.10 13.05 -16.93
CA GLY A 40 5.88 12.53 -16.30
C GLY A 40 5.77 11.00 -16.28
N VAL A 41 6.80 10.30 -16.77
CA VAL A 41 6.97 8.85 -16.59
C VAL A 41 7.97 8.68 -15.46
N LEU A 42 7.51 8.17 -14.31
CA LEU A 42 8.42 7.65 -13.30
C LEU A 42 9.11 6.43 -13.90
N LYS A 43 10.30 6.63 -14.46
CA LYS A 43 11.18 5.52 -14.81
C LYS A 43 11.75 4.99 -13.50
N THR A 44 11.11 3.97 -12.95
CA THR A 44 11.73 3.05 -11.98
C THR A 44 12.78 2.19 -12.72
N SER A 45 13.73 2.83 -13.40
CA SER A 45 14.83 2.16 -14.10
C SER A 45 15.86 1.59 -13.11
N SER A 46 15.79 1.98 -11.85
CA SER A 46 16.31 1.17 -10.76
C SER A 46 15.39 -0.02 -10.60
N ARG A 47 15.78 -1.17 -11.17
CA ARG A 47 15.45 -2.46 -10.57
C ARG A 47 15.84 -2.34 -9.10
N ILE A 48 14.88 -2.06 -8.24
CA ILE A 48 15.07 -2.09 -6.82
C ILE A 48 15.05 -3.59 -6.49
N ARG A 49 16.14 -4.29 -6.86
CA ARG A 49 16.47 -5.62 -6.33
C ARG A 49 16.83 -5.51 -4.85
N LEU A 50 16.13 -4.68 -4.08
CA LEU A 50 16.35 -4.52 -2.65
C LEU A 50 15.76 -5.70 -1.86
N HIS A 51 14.94 -6.55 -2.49
CA HIS A 51 14.63 -7.88 -1.94
C HIS A 51 15.86 -8.80 -1.88
N GLU A 52 16.90 -8.55 -2.69
CA GLU A 52 18.19 -9.25 -2.60
C GLU A 52 19.12 -8.62 -1.54
N ALA A 53 18.85 -7.38 -1.11
CA ALA A 53 19.66 -6.66 -0.12
C ALA A 53 19.06 -6.79 1.29
N ALA A 54 19.40 -7.88 1.98
CA ALA A 54 19.28 -8.05 3.44
C ALA A 54 17.87 -8.18 4.06
N LEU A 55 16.78 -8.24 3.29
CA LEU A 55 15.44 -8.54 3.82
C LEU A 55 15.25 -10.06 3.94
N LYS A 56 14.96 -10.56 5.14
CA LYS A 56 14.51 -11.94 5.34
C LYS A 56 13.07 -12.04 4.85
N LEU A 57 12.85 -12.43 3.60
CA LEU A 57 11.49 -12.64 3.08
C LEU A 57 11.03 -14.09 3.31
N PRO A 58 9.73 -14.34 3.53
CA PRO A 58 9.21 -15.69 3.58
C PRO A 58 9.44 -16.44 2.26
N GLU A 59 9.56 -17.77 2.34
CA GLU A 59 9.71 -18.61 1.15
C GLU A 59 8.55 -18.40 0.16
N ASN A 60 8.87 -18.35 -1.13
CA ASN A 60 7.92 -18.13 -2.23
C ASN A 60 7.12 -16.82 -2.13
N TRP A 61 7.40 -15.92 -1.19
CA TRP A 61 6.61 -14.70 -0.99
C TRP A 61 6.57 -13.85 -2.26
N VAL A 62 7.73 -13.59 -2.88
CA VAL A 62 7.81 -12.81 -4.13
C VAL A 62 6.97 -13.47 -5.23
N ARG A 63 7.15 -14.77 -5.44
CA ARG A 63 6.41 -15.54 -6.47
C ARG A 63 4.90 -15.48 -6.23
N ASN A 64 4.46 -15.71 -5.00
CA ASN A 64 3.05 -15.73 -4.62
C ASN A 64 2.42 -14.33 -4.76
N SER A 65 3.09 -13.31 -4.23
CA SER A 65 2.67 -11.90 -4.35
C SER A 65 2.55 -11.47 -5.81
N THR A 66 3.59 -11.70 -6.62
CA THR A 66 3.55 -11.35 -8.05
C THR A 66 2.44 -12.10 -8.79
N THR A 67 2.28 -13.40 -8.56
CA THR A 67 1.24 -14.19 -9.23
C THR A 67 -0.15 -13.69 -8.88
N ARG A 68 -0.45 -13.46 -7.60
CA ARG A 68 -1.77 -12.97 -7.17
C ARG A 68 -2.03 -11.55 -7.64
N LEU A 69 -1.02 -10.67 -7.60
CA LEU A 69 -1.14 -9.32 -8.16
C LEU A 69 -1.41 -9.35 -9.67
N GLN A 70 -0.75 -10.22 -10.43
CA GLN A 70 -1.00 -10.38 -11.86
C GLN A 70 -2.42 -10.83 -12.17
N THR A 71 -2.96 -11.76 -11.38
CA THR A 71 -4.35 -12.20 -11.53
C THR A 71 -5.33 -11.09 -11.13
N SER A 72 -5.18 -10.51 -9.95
CA SER A 72 -6.13 -9.52 -9.41
C SER A 72 -6.10 -8.18 -10.14
N LEU A 73 -4.99 -7.82 -10.77
CA LEU A 73 -4.83 -6.58 -11.53
C LEU A 73 -4.97 -6.77 -13.05
N GLU A 74 -5.37 -7.96 -13.51
CA GLU A 74 -5.61 -8.23 -14.93
C GLU A 74 -6.60 -7.19 -15.52
N GLY A 75 -6.27 -6.63 -16.68
CA GLY A 75 -7.06 -5.57 -17.33
C GLY A 75 -6.92 -4.17 -16.73
N VAL A 76 -6.22 -4.01 -15.58
CA VAL A 76 -5.91 -2.69 -14.98
C VAL A 76 -4.43 -2.37 -15.11
N VAL A 77 -3.55 -3.33 -14.86
CA VAL A 77 -2.09 -3.18 -15.00
C VAL A 77 -1.56 -4.29 -15.92
N PRO A 78 -0.81 -3.98 -16.99
CA PRO A 78 -0.16 -4.97 -17.84
C PRO A 78 0.81 -5.86 -17.05
N ARG A 79 0.84 -7.15 -17.39
CA ARG A 79 1.67 -8.16 -16.69
C ARG A 79 3.15 -7.81 -16.75
N GLU A 80 3.60 -7.21 -17.84
CA GLU A 80 4.98 -6.77 -18.05
C GLU A 80 5.38 -5.74 -17.00
N LYS A 81 4.51 -4.75 -16.72
CA LYS A 81 4.82 -3.71 -15.73
C LYS A 81 4.93 -4.28 -14.32
N LEU A 82 4.08 -5.25 -13.96
CA LEU A 82 4.17 -5.95 -12.67
C LEU A 82 5.46 -6.77 -12.51
N LEU A 83 6.04 -7.28 -13.61
CA LEU A 83 7.31 -8.02 -13.59
C LEU A 83 8.54 -7.11 -13.61
N THR A 84 8.42 -5.93 -14.22
CA THR A 84 9.54 -4.98 -14.35
C THR A 84 9.61 -3.95 -13.23
N ASN A 85 8.60 -3.88 -12.36
CA ASN A 85 8.48 -2.86 -11.34
C ASN A 85 8.19 -3.44 -9.94
N ASP A 86 9.06 -3.10 -8.99
CA ASP A 86 8.95 -3.53 -7.59
C ASP A 86 7.92 -2.73 -6.77
N LEU A 87 7.34 -1.65 -7.31
CA LEU A 87 6.37 -0.78 -6.60
C LEU A 87 5.26 -1.58 -5.91
N PHE A 88 4.71 -2.59 -6.57
CA PHE A 88 3.62 -3.40 -6.03
C PHE A 88 4.08 -4.31 -4.89
N LEU A 89 5.29 -4.87 -4.97
CA LEU A 89 5.85 -5.65 -3.88
C LEU A 89 6.20 -4.74 -2.70
N CYS A 90 6.77 -3.56 -2.95
CA CYS A 90 7.04 -2.57 -1.92
C CYS A 90 5.78 -2.11 -1.18
N ALA A 91 4.63 -2.06 -1.88
CA ALA A 91 3.34 -1.75 -1.27
C ALA A 91 2.84 -2.83 -0.28
N LEU A 92 3.36 -4.05 -0.36
CA LEU A 92 3.01 -5.15 0.56
C LEU A 92 3.94 -5.23 1.78
N ILE A 93 5.00 -4.42 1.82
CA ILE A 93 5.97 -4.41 2.92
C ILE A 93 5.68 -3.20 3.80
N HIS A 94 5.09 -3.43 4.97
CA HIS A 94 4.86 -2.37 5.93
C HIS A 94 6.20 -1.86 6.50
N PRO A 95 6.37 -0.53 6.71
CA PRO A 95 7.62 0.04 7.23
C PRO A 95 8.15 -0.63 8.51
N SER A 96 7.25 -1.18 9.34
CA SER A 96 7.64 -1.87 10.58
C SER A 96 8.43 -3.15 10.35
N TYR A 97 8.24 -3.81 9.20
CA TYR A 97 8.90 -5.07 8.85
C TYR A 97 10.42 -4.90 8.66
N VAL A 98 10.84 -3.70 8.29
CA VAL A 98 12.23 -3.42 7.94
C VAL A 98 12.90 -2.71 9.10
N SER A 99 13.81 -3.41 9.77
CA SER A 99 14.52 -2.87 10.94
C SER A 99 15.48 -1.73 10.56
N SER A 100 16.18 -1.86 9.42
CA SER A 100 17.12 -0.85 8.93
C SER A 100 16.41 0.38 8.38
N ARG A 101 16.70 1.57 8.95
CA ARG A 101 16.05 2.83 8.59
C ARG A 101 16.34 3.25 7.13
N SER A 102 17.59 3.09 6.66
CA SER A 102 17.98 3.46 5.30
C SER A 102 17.33 2.57 4.24
N VAL A 103 17.24 1.26 4.50
CA VAL A 103 16.59 0.31 3.58
C VAL A 103 15.07 0.51 3.55
N ARG A 104 14.46 0.78 4.72
CA ARG A 104 13.01 0.94 4.88
C ARG A 104 12.42 1.96 3.91
N ALA A 105 13.05 3.14 3.78
CA ALA A 105 12.54 4.22 2.94
C ALA A 105 12.41 3.83 1.46
N SER A 106 13.26 2.92 0.98
CA SER A 106 13.27 2.49 -0.43
C SER A 106 12.40 1.27 -0.73
N VAL A 107 12.09 0.44 0.27
CA VAL A 107 11.44 -0.88 0.05
C VAL A 107 10.07 -1.04 0.70
N ALA A 108 9.78 -0.28 1.74
CA ALA A 108 8.62 -0.53 2.59
C ALA A 108 7.65 0.63 2.47
N MET A 109 6.65 0.47 1.61
CA MET A 109 5.69 1.51 1.24
C MET A 109 6.37 2.89 1.05
N PRO A 110 7.26 3.03 0.04
CA PRO A 110 7.97 4.28 -0.21
C PRO A 110 7.05 5.50 -0.20
N ILE A 111 7.60 6.65 0.20
CA ILE A 111 6.81 7.86 0.45
C ILE A 111 6.02 8.30 -0.79
N GLU A 112 6.56 8.07 -1.98
CA GLU A 112 5.93 8.37 -3.27
C GLU A 112 4.70 7.50 -3.52
N LEU A 113 4.73 6.22 -3.13
CA LEU A 113 3.55 5.35 -3.21
C LEU A 113 2.48 5.86 -2.25
N THR A 114 2.86 6.12 -1.00
CA THR A 114 1.89 6.47 0.05
C THR A 114 1.28 7.85 -0.18
N LEU A 115 2.07 8.85 -0.61
CA LEU A 115 1.56 10.18 -0.94
C LEU A 115 0.70 10.18 -2.20
N THR A 116 1.12 9.49 -3.26
CA THR A 116 0.34 9.38 -4.49
C THR A 116 -0.99 8.68 -4.23
N GLY A 117 -0.95 7.55 -3.54
CA GLY A 117 -2.15 6.80 -3.18
C GLY A 117 -3.10 7.60 -2.30
N SER A 118 -2.57 8.26 -1.26
CA SER A 118 -3.37 9.09 -0.35
C SER A 118 -4.04 10.26 -1.09
N SER A 119 -3.28 10.97 -1.92
CA SER A 119 -3.80 12.09 -2.72
C SER A 119 -4.86 11.62 -3.72
N THR A 120 -4.64 10.47 -4.35
CA THR A 120 -5.59 9.87 -5.29
C THR A 120 -6.89 9.48 -4.60
N LEU A 121 -6.82 8.75 -3.48
CA LEU A 121 -8.01 8.33 -2.73
C LEU A 121 -8.81 9.53 -2.22
N ARG A 122 -8.13 10.58 -1.75
CA ARG A 122 -8.78 11.83 -1.34
C ARG A 122 -9.46 12.52 -2.53
N LEU A 123 -8.78 12.65 -3.66
CA LEU A 123 -9.34 13.27 -4.86
C LEU A 123 -10.57 12.51 -5.35
N LEU A 124 -10.48 11.18 -5.47
CA LEU A 124 -11.61 10.34 -5.91
C LEU A 124 -12.79 10.42 -4.95
N LYS A 125 -12.53 10.53 -3.63
CA LYS A 125 -13.57 10.74 -2.63
C LYS A 125 -14.28 12.08 -2.78
N GLU A 126 -13.54 13.16 -3.03
CA GLU A 126 -14.14 14.48 -3.30
C GLU A 126 -14.96 14.47 -4.60
N VAL A 127 -14.44 13.84 -5.66
CA VAL A 127 -15.17 13.66 -6.93
C VAL A 127 -16.48 12.89 -6.69
N ALA A 128 -16.43 11.77 -5.96
CA ALA A 128 -17.63 11.01 -5.62
C ALA A 128 -18.65 11.83 -4.83
N ALA A 129 -18.19 12.65 -3.88
CA ALA A 129 -19.07 13.53 -3.10
C ALA A 129 -19.76 14.58 -3.97
N VAL A 130 -19.04 15.20 -4.90
CA VAL A 130 -19.60 16.18 -5.87
C VAL A 130 -20.66 15.53 -6.76
N HIS A 131 -20.51 14.25 -7.09
CA HIS A 131 -21.49 13.48 -7.86
C HIS A 131 -22.62 12.85 -7.02
N GLY A 132 -22.76 13.23 -5.75
CA GLY A 132 -23.84 12.72 -4.88
C GLY A 132 -23.66 11.29 -4.40
N MET A 133 -22.49 10.69 -4.63
CA MET A 133 -22.14 9.33 -4.18
C MET A 133 -21.44 9.38 -2.81
N ALA A 134 -22.12 9.99 -1.83
CA ALA A 134 -21.58 10.11 -0.47
C ALA A 134 -21.35 8.73 0.16
N GLY A 135 -20.25 8.59 0.90
CA GLY A 135 -19.88 7.35 1.58
C GLY A 135 -19.01 6.39 0.76
N LEU A 136 -18.75 6.68 -0.52
CA LEU A 136 -17.73 5.96 -1.29
C LEU A 136 -16.33 6.21 -0.71
N LEU A 137 -15.48 5.19 -0.80
CA LEU A 137 -14.12 5.19 -0.26
C LEU A 137 -14.12 5.52 1.25
N ALA A 138 -15.06 4.90 1.97
CA ALA A 138 -15.02 4.85 3.43
C ALA A 138 -13.76 4.09 3.90
N THR A 139 -13.34 4.33 5.15
CA THR A 139 -12.13 3.71 5.72
C THR A 139 -12.15 2.18 5.59
N GLU A 140 -13.29 1.55 5.86
CA GLU A 140 -13.44 0.09 5.76
C GLU A 140 -13.31 -0.41 4.31
N GLU A 141 -13.83 0.36 3.34
CA GLU A 141 -13.74 0.01 1.92
C GLU A 141 -12.29 0.06 1.44
N ILE A 142 -11.57 1.13 1.81
CA ILE A 142 -10.15 1.30 1.50
C ILE A 142 -9.33 0.20 2.19
N ALA A 143 -9.55 -0.05 3.49
CA ALA A 143 -8.86 -1.11 4.22
C ALA A 143 -9.13 -2.51 3.66
N GLY A 144 -10.21 -2.69 2.89
CA GLY A 144 -10.54 -3.94 2.21
C GLY A 144 -9.83 -4.14 0.87
N ILE A 145 -9.10 -3.17 0.33
CA ILE A 145 -8.41 -3.28 -0.96
C ILE A 145 -7.42 -4.46 -1.00
N PRO A 146 -6.53 -4.67 -0.01
CA PRO A 146 -5.61 -5.80 -0.03
C PRO A 146 -6.33 -7.15 -0.05
N SER A 147 -7.47 -7.24 0.65
CA SER A 147 -8.31 -8.45 0.69
C SER A 147 -8.96 -8.71 -0.67
N GLY A 148 -9.54 -7.67 -1.29
CA GLY A 148 -10.12 -7.75 -2.63
C GLY A 148 -9.11 -8.02 -3.74
N LEU A 149 -7.83 -7.78 -3.50
CA LEU A 149 -6.72 -8.17 -4.37
C LEU A 149 -6.11 -9.53 -4.03
N HIS A 150 -6.63 -10.22 -3.01
CA HIS A 150 -6.12 -11.51 -2.51
C HIS A 150 -4.65 -11.47 -2.06
N VAL A 151 -4.19 -10.35 -1.51
CA VAL A 151 -2.80 -10.15 -1.03
C VAL A 151 -2.73 -9.79 0.46
N GLU A 152 -3.85 -9.80 1.18
CA GLU A 152 -3.92 -9.43 2.59
C GLU A 152 -3.07 -10.32 3.51
N ASP A 153 -3.05 -11.63 3.25
CA ASP A 153 -2.20 -12.63 3.93
C ASP A 153 -0.71 -12.52 3.55
N LEU A 154 -0.39 -11.76 2.51
CA LEU A 154 0.97 -11.52 2.04
C LEU A 154 1.55 -10.21 2.59
N LEU A 155 0.81 -9.45 3.39
CA LEU A 155 1.33 -8.23 4.01
C LEU A 155 2.42 -8.56 5.05
N LEU A 156 3.61 -8.00 4.84
CA LEU A 156 4.75 -8.16 5.74
C LEU A 156 4.77 -7.02 6.76
N TYR A 157 4.67 -7.34 8.04
CA TYR A 157 4.68 -6.37 9.13
C TYR A 157 5.20 -7.01 10.43
N GLU A 158 5.62 -6.17 11.38
CA GLU A 158 6.20 -6.60 12.65
C GLU A 158 5.06 -6.79 13.66
N LYS A 159 4.63 -8.05 13.87
CA LYS A 159 3.46 -8.36 14.71
C LYS A 159 3.59 -7.83 16.14
N SER A 160 4.80 -7.81 16.70
CA SER A 160 5.09 -7.33 18.05
C SER A 160 4.81 -5.82 18.25
N MET A 161 4.83 -5.04 17.16
CA MET A 161 4.60 -3.60 17.20
C MET A 161 3.12 -3.25 17.41
N PHE A 162 2.21 -4.14 16.98
CA PHE A 162 0.77 -3.91 16.97
C PHE A 162 0.07 -4.64 18.10
N GLU A 163 -0.82 -3.93 18.78
CA GLU A 163 -1.68 -4.55 19.77
C GLU A 163 -2.78 -5.38 19.09
N PRO A 164 -3.12 -6.56 19.62
CA PRO A 164 -4.19 -7.39 19.09
C PRO A 164 -5.52 -6.62 19.10
N CYS A 165 -6.06 -6.36 17.93
CA CYS A 165 -7.32 -5.62 17.75
C CYS A 165 -8.37 -6.46 17.00
N GLY A 166 -8.37 -7.79 17.14
CA GLY A 166 -9.39 -8.67 16.55
C GLY A 166 -9.39 -8.79 15.01
N GLN A 167 -8.57 -7.99 14.33
CA GLN A 167 -8.34 -8.05 12.89
C GLN A 167 -6.86 -8.35 12.63
N ILE A 168 -6.60 -9.32 11.74
CA ILE A 168 -5.26 -9.73 11.34
C ILE A 168 -5.24 -9.72 9.81
N PRO A 169 -4.48 -8.81 9.15
CA PRO A 169 -3.66 -7.74 9.74
C PRO A 169 -4.47 -6.60 10.40
N PRO A 170 -3.87 -5.82 11.32
CA PRO A 170 -4.49 -4.63 11.90
C PRO A 170 -4.93 -3.62 10.83
N GLU A 171 -5.98 -2.85 11.09
CA GLU A 171 -6.52 -1.86 10.15
C GLU A 171 -5.44 -0.90 9.63
N GLU A 172 -4.50 -0.47 10.46
CA GLU A 172 -3.43 0.45 10.05
C GLU A 172 -2.53 -0.16 8.97
N VAL A 173 -2.20 -1.45 9.09
CA VAL A 173 -1.39 -2.19 8.11
C VAL A 173 -2.16 -2.32 6.81
N ARG A 174 -3.45 -2.66 6.90
CA ARG A 174 -4.34 -2.79 5.73
C ARG A 174 -4.54 -1.47 5.01
N MET A 175 -4.77 -0.38 5.75
CA MET A 175 -4.90 0.98 5.21
C MET A 175 -3.61 1.47 4.56
N ALA A 176 -2.46 1.20 5.18
CA ALA A 176 -1.15 1.55 4.63
C ALA A 176 -0.90 0.83 3.30
N ALA A 177 -1.14 -0.48 3.26
CA ALA A 177 -1.01 -1.29 2.05
C ALA A 177 -2.00 -0.86 0.96
N ALA A 178 -3.27 -0.66 1.31
CA ALA A 178 -4.30 -0.16 0.40
C ALA A 178 -3.87 1.15 -0.27
N THR A 179 -3.40 2.09 0.54
CA THR A 179 -2.91 3.39 0.08
C THR A 179 -1.71 3.20 -0.86
N ALA A 180 -0.70 2.42 -0.46
CA ALA A 180 0.49 2.19 -1.26
C ALA A 180 0.19 1.44 -2.58
N LEU A 181 -0.75 0.48 -2.58
CA LEU A 181 -1.19 -0.25 -3.76
C LEU A 181 -1.91 0.68 -4.74
N CYS A 182 -2.81 1.55 -4.26
CA CYS A 182 -3.40 2.60 -5.09
C CYS A 182 -2.31 3.51 -5.68
N GLY A 183 -1.32 3.91 -4.87
CA GLY A 183 -0.17 4.65 -5.36
C GLY A 183 0.59 3.91 -6.46
N ALA A 184 0.86 2.62 -6.29
CA ALA A 184 1.57 1.79 -7.27
C ALA A 184 0.82 1.72 -8.61
N VAL A 185 -0.51 1.58 -8.57
CA VAL A 185 -1.35 1.59 -9.78
C VAL A 185 -1.28 2.94 -10.48
N VAL A 186 -1.44 4.05 -9.75
CA VAL A 186 -1.39 5.40 -10.33
C VAL A 186 -0.04 5.71 -10.93
N LEU A 187 1.06 5.34 -10.26
CA LEU A 187 2.40 5.58 -10.77
C LEU A 187 2.76 4.68 -11.96
N SER A 188 2.10 3.52 -12.09
CA SER A 188 2.32 2.60 -13.21
C SER A 188 1.44 2.91 -14.42
N GLU A 189 0.17 3.26 -14.21
CA GLU A 189 -0.88 3.36 -15.24
C GLU A 189 -1.72 4.64 -15.20
N GLY A 190 -1.58 5.46 -14.16
CA GLY A 190 -2.34 6.69 -13.99
C GLY A 190 -3.66 6.53 -13.21
N ILE A 191 -4.33 7.67 -13.02
CA ILE A 191 -5.51 7.77 -12.14
C ILE A 191 -6.72 6.97 -12.66
N CYS A 192 -6.93 6.91 -13.98
CA CYS A 192 -8.06 6.19 -14.57
C CYS A 192 -8.03 4.69 -14.21
N SER A 193 -6.84 4.09 -14.20
CA SER A 193 -6.65 2.69 -13.81
C SER A 193 -6.91 2.46 -12.33
N ALA A 194 -6.57 3.42 -11.47
CA ALA A 194 -6.93 3.36 -10.05
C ALA A 194 -8.44 3.44 -9.84
N THR A 195 -9.14 4.28 -10.59
CA THR A 195 -10.61 4.34 -10.57
C THR A 195 -11.23 3.02 -11.03
N ALA A 196 -10.78 2.48 -12.17
CA ALA A 196 -11.26 1.20 -12.71
C ALA A 196 -11.04 0.04 -11.72
N LEU A 197 -9.90 0.05 -11.01
CA LEU A 197 -9.63 -0.90 -9.96
C LEU A 197 -10.66 -0.83 -8.83
N LEU A 198 -10.92 0.38 -8.32
CA LEU A 198 -11.81 0.61 -7.20
C LEU A 198 -13.27 0.27 -7.54
N ASP A 199 -13.72 0.60 -8.76
CA ASP A 199 -15.05 0.23 -9.25
C ASP A 199 -15.21 -1.29 -9.30
N ARG A 200 -14.23 -2.01 -9.87
CA ARG A 200 -14.24 -3.48 -9.92
C ARG A 200 -14.24 -4.13 -8.54
N LEU A 201 -13.42 -3.63 -7.62
CA LEU A 201 -13.38 -4.15 -6.24
C LEU A 201 -14.70 -3.94 -5.50
N ARG A 202 -15.47 -2.92 -5.87
CA ARG A 202 -16.80 -2.66 -5.32
C ARG A 202 -17.86 -3.57 -5.95
N GLU A 203 -17.78 -3.85 -7.24
CA GLU A 203 -18.68 -4.77 -7.94
C GLU A 203 -18.55 -6.20 -7.39
N GLY A 204 -17.33 -6.68 -7.19
CA GLY A 204 -17.08 -8.02 -6.63
C GLY A 204 -17.52 -8.21 -5.16
N LYS A 205 -17.92 -7.15 -4.45
CA LYS A 205 -18.50 -7.23 -3.10
C LYS A 205 -20.03 -7.33 -3.09
N LYS A 206 -20.68 -7.21 -4.26
CA LYS A 206 -22.14 -7.27 -4.39
C LYS A 206 -22.67 -8.67 -4.71
N GLU A 207 -21.79 -9.64 -4.95
CA GLU A 207 -22.08 -11.07 -5.11
C GLU A 207 -21.92 -11.82 -3.78
#